data_AF-A0A0B7HMJ5-F1
#
_entry.id   AF-A0A0B7HMJ5-F1
#
_cell.length_a   1.000
_cell.length_b   1.000
_cell.length_c   1.000
_cell.angle_alpha   90.00
_cell.angle_beta   90.00
_cell.angle_gamma   90.00
#
_symmetry.space_group_name_H-M   'P 1'
#
loop_
_entity.id
_entity.type
_entity.pdbx_description
1 polymer ?
#
loop_
_entity_poly.entity_id
_entity_poly.type
_entity_poly.pdbx_seq_one_letter_code
_entity_poly.pdbx_strand_id
1 'polypeptide(L)'
;MKKLTETDLKEQILKIFSMCRKKANAPFEESHFMDFLLFPPSEKGQIRNSFRGANKHGNFMRKIELEFGICFTLSDYDTTFSLDTFTQKVAERISKHKSNVFIIKERTNEKNYFIFEIITILILCSLYYFLGFHWLPILLTSLFLAIVYWISSRRIIDMRHNKKLSKIIFEKYETH
;
A
#
# COMPACT_ATOMS: atom_id res chain seq x y z
N MET A 1 -11.63 26.31 -1.89
CA MET A 1 -10.55 25.63 -1.15
C MET A 1 -9.38 26.59 -0.97
N LYS A 2 -8.83 26.73 0.24
CA LYS A 2 -7.54 27.40 0.46
C LYS A 2 -6.52 26.73 -0.49
N LYS A 3 -5.79 27.50 -1.30
CA LYS A 3 -4.60 26.98 -1.99
C LYS A 3 -3.68 26.46 -0.88
N LEU A 4 -3.53 25.14 -0.74
CA LEU A 4 -2.50 24.61 0.14
C LEU A 4 -1.17 25.13 -0.38
N THR A 5 -0.43 25.81 0.49
CA THR A 5 0.95 26.18 0.18
C THR A 5 1.83 24.94 0.26
N GLU A 6 2.99 24.95 -0.39
CA GLU A 6 3.94 23.84 -0.33
C GLU A 6 4.36 23.52 1.12
N THR A 7 4.46 24.56 1.96
CA THR A 7 4.72 24.44 3.40
C THR A 7 3.60 23.70 4.12
N ASP A 8 2.33 24.05 3.89
CA ASP A 8 1.18 23.36 4.49
C ASP A 8 1.16 21.87 4.12
N LEU A 9 1.52 21.57 2.87
CA LEU A 9 1.55 20.21 2.34
C LEU A 9 2.68 19.39 2.97
N LYS A 10 3.89 19.98 3.10
CA LYS A 10 5.03 19.38 3.79
C LYS A 10 4.68 19.07 5.26
N GLU A 11 4.04 19.99 5.96
CA GLU A 11 3.61 19.79 7.35
C GLU A 11 2.59 18.66 7.51
N GLN A 12 1.59 18.59 6.63
CA GLN A 12 0.61 17.50 6.64
C GLN A 12 1.25 16.14 6.35
N ILE A 13 2.18 16.08 5.39
CA ILE A 13 2.96 14.87 5.11
C ILE A 13 3.75 14.44 6.35
N LEU A 14 4.42 15.38 7.03
CA LEU A 14 5.18 15.09 8.25
C LEU A 14 4.29 14.61 9.40
N LYS A 15 3.06 15.15 9.52
CA LYS A 15 2.07 14.66 10.49
C LYS A 15 1.68 13.21 10.21
N ILE A 16 1.40 12.87 8.95
CA ILE A 16 1.07 11.48 8.55
C ILE A 16 2.28 10.57 8.73
N PHE A 17 3.47 11.07 8.40
CA PHE A 17 4.73 10.37 8.57
C PHE A 17 4.92 9.99 10.04
N SER A 18 4.86 10.97 10.96
CA SER A 18 5.02 10.71 12.40
C SER A 18 4.02 9.69 12.96
N MET A 19 2.76 9.72 12.49
CA MET A 19 1.74 8.72 12.83
C MET A 19 2.03 7.31 12.29
N CYS A 20 2.79 7.21 11.19
CA CYS A 20 3.13 5.93 10.55
C CYS A 20 4.44 5.34 11.06
N ARG A 21 5.35 6.17 11.58
CA ARG A 21 6.63 5.76 12.15
C ARG A 21 6.44 4.79 13.31
N LYS A 22 7.43 3.92 13.50
CA LYS A 22 7.51 3.08 14.69
C LYS A 22 7.85 3.88 15.96
N LYS A 23 8.67 4.94 15.83
CA LYS A 23 9.01 5.87 16.91
C LYS A 23 8.78 7.30 16.42
N ALA A 24 7.65 7.90 16.82
CA ALA A 24 7.17 9.17 16.27
C ALA A 24 8.16 10.34 16.44
N ASN A 25 8.80 10.44 17.61
CA ASN A 25 9.65 11.58 18.00
C ASN A 25 11.15 11.33 17.79
N ALA A 26 11.54 10.27 17.09
CA ALA A 26 12.96 10.05 16.80
C ALA A 26 13.47 11.06 15.75
N PRO A 27 14.73 11.50 15.80
CA PRO A 27 15.30 12.26 14.70
C PRO A 27 15.24 11.44 13.40
N PHE A 28 15.17 12.13 12.26
CA PHE A 28 15.22 11.52 10.94
C PHE A 28 15.93 12.47 9.98
N GLU A 29 16.46 11.93 8.89
CA GLU A 29 17.07 12.72 7.83
C GLU A 29 16.08 12.92 6.67
N GLU A 30 15.91 14.16 6.22
CA GLU A 30 14.97 14.50 5.14
C GLU A 30 15.35 13.86 3.80
N SER A 31 16.64 13.62 3.56
CA SER A 31 17.16 13.05 2.31
C SER A 31 16.66 11.63 2.02
N HIS A 32 16.32 10.87 3.06
CA HIS A 32 15.84 9.49 2.96
C HIS A 32 14.81 9.17 4.04
N PHE A 33 13.91 10.13 4.32
CA PHE A 33 12.97 10.08 5.44
C PHE A 33 12.09 8.82 5.46
N MET A 34 11.80 8.23 4.29
CA MET A 34 11.01 7.01 4.19
C MET A 34 11.64 5.85 4.97
N ASP A 35 12.97 5.72 4.99
CA ASP A 35 13.68 4.67 5.73
C ASP A 35 13.44 4.75 7.25
N PHE A 36 13.14 5.96 7.75
CA PHE A 36 12.83 6.23 9.16
C PHE A 36 11.37 5.94 9.54
N LEU A 37 10.57 5.35 8.64
CA LEU A 37 9.30 4.70 9.01
C LEU A 37 9.54 3.49 9.93
N LEU A 38 10.73 2.88 9.85
CA LEU A 38 11.17 1.78 10.70
C LEU A 38 12.00 2.26 11.90
N PHE A 39 12.16 1.36 12.87
CA PHE A 39 13.11 1.54 13.99
C PHE A 39 13.70 0.17 14.38
N PRO A 40 15.03 -0.01 14.27
CA PRO A 40 16.02 0.90 13.69
C PRO A 40 15.72 1.26 12.22
N PRO A 41 16.21 2.41 11.70
CA PRO A 41 16.02 2.78 10.30
C PRO A 41 16.68 1.76 9.38
N SER A 42 16.12 1.59 8.16
CA SER A 42 16.78 0.79 7.13
C SER A 42 18.00 1.51 6.56
N GLU A 43 18.87 0.76 5.89
CA GLU A 43 19.87 1.37 5.00
C GLU A 43 19.19 2.26 3.96
N LYS A 44 19.94 3.25 3.47
CA LYS A 44 19.44 4.29 2.56
C LYS A 44 18.77 3.68 1.33
N GLY A 45 17.50 3.98 1.13
CA GLY A 45 16.68 3.52 0.01
C GLY A 45 16.26 2.05 0.11
N GLN A 46 16.43 1.40 1.26
CA GLN A 46 16.21 -0.03 1.42
C GLN A 46 15.01 -0.39 2.30
N ILE A 47 14.14 0.56 2.63
CA ILE A 47 12.93 0.26 3.41
C ILE A 47 12.13 -0.92 2.86
N ARG A 48 12.11 -1.12 1.55
CA ARG A 48 11.36 -2.20 0.92
C ARG A 48 12.06 -3.57 0.93
N ASN A 49 13.32 -3.66 1.33
CA ASN A 49 14.09 -4.92 1.33
C ASN A 49 13.63 -5.90 2.44
N SER A 50 12.66 -5.51 3.27
CA SER A 50 12.05 -6.38 4.26
C SER A 50 10.52 -6.37 4.16
N PHE A 51 9.88 -7.49 4.47
CA PHE A 51 8.42 -7.59 4.53
C PHE A 51 7.79 -6.52 5.45
N ARG A 52 8.45 -6.26 6.59
CA ARG A 52 8.01 -5.26 7.56
C ARG A 52 8.09 -3.85 6.98
N GLY A 53 9.19 -3.52 6.32
CA GLY A 53 9.42 -2.22 5.73
C GLY A 53 8.55 -1.96 4.51
N ALA A 54 8.41 -2.94 3.61
CA ALA A 54 7.46 -2.88 2.50
C ALA A 54 6.02 -2.65 3.00
N ASN A 55 5.61 -3.32 4.08
CA ASN A 55 4.30 -3.09 4.69
C ASN A 55 4.15 -1.68 5.28
N LYS A 56 5.17 -1.17 5.97
CA LYS A 56 5.16 0.18 6.56
C LYS A 56 5.14 1.27 5.50
N HIS A 57 5.98 1.12 4.47
CA HIS A 57 5.99 1.98 3.30
C HIS A 57 4.62 2.00 2.61
N GLY A 58 4.06 0.83 2.29
CA GLY A 58 2.74 0.75 1.66
C GLY A 58 1.62 1.35 2.52
N ASN A 59 1.66 1.18 3.84
CA ASN A 59 0.71 1.83 4.75
C ASN A 59 0.84 3.36 4.75
N PHE A 60 2.07 3.88 4.73
CA PHE A 60 2.30 5.32 4.64
C PHE A 60 1.76 5.88 3.33
N MET A 61 2.12 5.27 2.19
CA MET A 61 1.64 5.66 0.86
C MET A 61 0.10 5.64 0.77
N ARG A 62 -0.56 4.58 1.25
CA ARG A 62 -2.03 4.50 1.27
C ARG A 62 -2.68 5.60 2.12
N LYS A 63 -2.08 5.97 3.27
CA LYS A 63 -2.62 7.09 4.07
C LYS A 63 -2.51 8.41 3.32
N ILE A 64 -1.40 8.64 2.63
CA ILE A 64 -1.20 9.84 1.80
C ILE A 64 -2.23 9.86 0.65
N GLU A 65 -2.45 8.74 -0.04
CA GLU A 65 -3.48 8.65 -1.08
C GLU A 65 -4.86 9.04 -0.56
N LEU A 66 -5.27 8.54 0.61
CA LEU A 66 -6.56 8.87 1.22
C LEU A 66 -6.65 10.32 1.67
N GLU A 67 -5.61 10.85 2.34
CA GLU A 67 -5.64 12.23 2.85
C GLU A 67 -5.81 13.24 1.71
N PHE A 68 -5.01 13.08 0.65
CA PHE A 68 -4.98 14.05 -0.44
C PHE A 68 -5.96 13.70 -1.58
N GLY A 69 -6.53 12.49 -1.59
CA GLY A 69 -7.39 12.03 -2.68
C GLY A 69 -6.60 11.89 -3.99
N ILE A 70 -5.44 11.24 -3.92
CA ILE A 70 -4.53 11.05 -5.07
C ILE A 70 -4.26 9.58 -5.31
N CYS A 71 -3.78 9.25 -6.51
CA CYS A 71 -3.34 7.91 -6.87
C CYS A 71 -1.85 7.92 -7.21
N PHE A 72 -1.04 7.17 -6.47
CA PHE A 72 0.35 6.91 -6.85
C PHE A 72 0.41 5.81 -7.90
N THR A 73 1.38 5.84 -8.82
CA THR A 73 1.62 4.71 -9.74
C THR A 73 2.47 3.62 -9.08
N LEU A 74 2.56 2.44 -9.70
CA LEU A 74 3.48 1.39 -9.23
C LEU A 74 4.92 1.89 -9.15
N SER A 75 5.36 2.67 -10.14
CA SER A 75 6.68 3.32 -10.14
C SER A 75 6.88 4.25 -8.94
N ASP A 76 5.84 4.97 -8.52
CA ASP A 76 5.91 5.83 -7.34
C ASP A 76 6.06 4.99 -6.07
N TYR A 77 5.43 3.82 -5.99
CA TYR A 77 5.63 2.89 -4.88
C TYR A 77 7.05 2.30 -4.86
N ASP A 78 7.70 2.14 -6.02
CA ASP A 78 9.06 1.62 -6.17
C ASP A 78 10.15 2.66 -5.94
N THR A 79 9.80 3.93 -5.96
CA THR A 79 10.74 5.04 -5.81
C THR A 79 10.97 5.39 -4.35
N THR A 80 12.23 5.61 -3.97
CA THR A 80 12.61 6.13 -2.65
C THR A 80 12.77 7.65 -2.73
N PHE A 81 11.96 8.39 -1.98
CA PHE A 81 11.94 9.84 -2.02
C PHE A 81 12.65 10.48 -0.83
N SER A 82 13.23 11.66 -1.07
CA SER A 82 13.48 12.65 -0.02
C SER A 82 12.16 13.36 0.33
N LEU A 83 12.11 14.06 1.46
CA LEU A 83 10.91 14.75 1.91
C LEU A 83 10.44 15.81 0.89
N ASP A 84 11.37 16.59 0.34
CA ASP A 84 11.06 17.64 -0.64
C ASP A 84 10.57 17.04 -1.97
N THR A 85 11.26 16.01 -2.48
CA THR A 85 10.83 15.34 -3.73
C THR A 85 9.49 14.64 -3.58
N PHE A 86 9.20 14.07 -2.40
CA PHE A 86 7.91 13.49 -2.09
C PHE A 86 6.80 14.55 -2.02
N THR A 87 7.08 15.69 -1.38
CA THR A 87 6.16 16.84 -1.28
C THR A 87 5.79 17.35 -2.67
N GLN A 88 6.79 17.56 -3.53
CA GLN A 88 6.58 17.93 -4.93
C GLN A 88 5.77 16.87 -5.69
N LYS A 89 6.04 15.59 -5.46
CA LYS A 89 5.30 14.50 -6.11
C LYS A 89 3.83 14.47 -5.71
N VAL A 90 3.54 14.69 -4.42
CA VAL A 90 2.16 14.80 -3.92
C VAL A 90 1.47 16.02 -4.54
N ALA A 91 2.13 17.18 -4.58
CA ALA A 91 1.58 18.38 -5.22
C ALA A 91 1.29 18.16 -6.72
N GLU A 92 2.20 17.51 -7.44
CA GLU A 92 2.02 17.10 -8.84
C GLU A 92 0.76 16.23 -8.99
N ARG A 93 0.61 15.20 -8.14
CA ARG A 93 -0.54 14.30 -8.18
C ARG A 93 -1.85 15.00 -7.84
N ILE A 94 -1.86 15.95 -6.92
CA ILE A 94 -3.05 16.76 -6.61
C ILE A 94 -3.52 17.53 -7.85
N SER A 95 -2.59 18.09 -8.63
CA SER A 95 -2.94 18.82 -9.87
C SER A 95 -3.47 17.91 -11.00
N LYS A 96 -3.10 16.62 -11.01
CA LYS A 96 -3.41 15.67 -12.09
C LYS A 96 -4.73 14.90 -11.86
N HIS A 97 -5.81 15.63 -11.63
CA HIS A 97 -7.11 15.04 -11.26
C HIS A 97 -7.62 13.97 -12.27
N LYS A 98 -7.61 14.26 -13.58
CA LYS A 98 -8.05 13.31 -14.62
C LYS A 98 -7.25 12.00 -14.59
N SER A 99 -5.95 12.08 -14.32
CA SER A 99 -5.08 10.91 -14.18
C SER A 99 -5.45 10.09 -12.95
N ASN A 100 -5.73 10.73 -11.81
CA ASN A 100 -6.15 10.03 -10.60
C ASN A 100 -7.48 9.28 -10.81
N VAL A 101 -8.45 9.92 -11.48
CA VAL A 101 -9.74 9.30 -11.85
C VAL A 101 -9.54 8.09 -12.77
N PHE A 102 -8.68 8.21 -13.77
CA PHE A 102 -8.37 7.10 -14.67
C PHE A 102 -7.76 5.91 -13.91
N ILE A 103 -6.72 6.17 -13.11
CA ILE A 103 -6.01 5.14 -12.34
C ILE A 103 -6.95 4.46 -11.35
N ILE A 104 -7.78 5.21 -10.62
CA ILE A 104 -8.68 4.59 -9.64
C ILE A 104 -9.77 3.76 -10.31
N LYS A 105 -10.30 4.20 -11.45
CA LYS A 105 -11.29 3.45 -12.22
C LYS A 105 -10.73 2.13 -12.71
N GLU A 106 -9.51 2.14 -13.22
CA GLU A 106 -8.77 0.93 -13.61
C GLU A 106 -8.60 -0.02 -12.41
N ARG A 107 -8.07 0.47 -11.29
CA ARG A 107 -7.90 -0.30 -10.04
C ARG A 107 -9.19 -0.88 -9.48
N THR A 108 -10.32 -0.20 -9.64
CA THR A 108 -11.63 -0.70 -9.17
C THR A 108 -12.27 -1.68 -10.16
N ASN A 109 -11.91 -1.60 -11.43
CA ASN A 109 -12.43 -2.48 -12.49
C ASN A 109 -11.61 -3.77 -12.65
N GLU A 110 -10.40 -3.82 -12.11
CA GLU A 110 -9.60 -5.06 -12.05
C GLU A 110 -10.41 -6.17 -11.37
N LYS A 111 -10.76 -7.17 -12.16
CA LYS A 111 -11.49 -8.35 -11.68
C LYS A 111 -10.56 -9.19 -10.81
N ASN A 112 -10.91 -9.31 -9.54
CA ASN A 112 -10.22 -10.20 -8.61
C ASN A 112 -10.67 -11.63 -8.86
N TYR A 113 -10.01 -12.31 -9.80
CA TYR A 113 -10.23 -13.72 -10.03
C TYR A 113 -9.56 -14.54 -8.92
N PHE A 114 -10.35 -15.32 -8.18
CA PHE A 114 -9.88 -16.26 -7.15
C PHE A 114 -9.29 -17.56 -7.76
N ILE A 115 -8.73 -17.48 -8.97
CA ILE A 115 -8.21 -18.63 -9.72
C ILE A 115 -7.10 -19.33 -8.94
N PHE A 116 -6.22 -18.55 -8.31
CA PHE A 116 -5.14 -19.10 -7.49
C PHE A 116 -5.68 -19.89 -6.29
N GLU A 117 -6.70 -19.35 -5.62
CA GLU A 117 -7.35 -19.99 -4.49
C GLU A 117 -8.05 -21.30 -4.91
N ILE A 118 -8.73 -21.31 -6.06
CA ILE A 118 -9.37 -22.51 -6.62
C ILE A 118 -8.33 -23.58 -6.97
N ILE A 119 -7.25 -23.21 -7.67
CA ILE A 119 -6.17 -24.15 -8.03
C ILE A 119 -5.52 -24.73 -6.77
N THR A 120 -5.31 -23.91 -5.73
CA THR A 120 -4.71 -24.37 -4.47
C THR A 120 -5.58 -25.42 -3.79
N ILE A 121 -6.90 -25.21 -3.75
CA ILE A 121 -7.85 -26.18 -3.19
C ILE A 121 -7.78 -27.51 -3.97
N LEU A 122 -7.75 -27.46 -5.31
CA LEU A 122 -7.64 -28.66 -6.14
C LEU A 122 -6.36 -29.46 -5.90
N ILE A 123 -5.22 -28.78 -5.74
CA ILE A 123 -3.93 -29.42 -5.43
C ILE A 123 -4.00 -30.09 -4.06
N LEU A 124 -4.53 -29.40 -3.05
CA LEU A 124 -4.67 -29.95 -1.69
C LEU A 124 -5.59 -31.19 -1.68
N CYS A 125 -6.73 -31.13 -2.36
CA CYS A 125 -7.64 -32.28 -2.49
C CYS A 125 -6.94 -33.47 -3.16
N SER A 126 -6.18 -33.22 -4.23
CA SER A 126 -5.43 -34.27 -4.93
C SER A 126 -4.37 -34.90 -4.03
N LEU A 127 -3.61 -34.09 -3.28
CA LEU A 127 -2.60 -34.59 -2.34
C LEU A 127 -3.23 -35.48 -1.25
N TYR A 128 -4.37 -35.06 -0.67
CA TYR A 128 -5.08 -35.90 0.29
C TYR A 128 -5.60 -37.21 -0.31
N TYR A 129 -6.04 -37.17 -1.57
CA TYR A 129 -6.51 -38.37 -2.27
C TYR A 129 -5.38 -39.38 -2.50
N PHE A 130 -4.20 -38.93 -2.96
CA PHE A 130 -3.09 -39.81 -3.29
C PHE A 130 -2.24 -40.24 -2.08
N LEU A 131 -1.99 -39.33 -1.14
CA LEU A 131 -1.15 -39.63 0.02
C LEU A 131 -1.94 -40.19 1.19
N GLY A 132 -3.27 -40.06 1.23
CA GLY A 132 -4.09 -40.49 2.36
C GLY A 132 -3.96 -39.59 3.60
N PHE A 133 -4.48 -40.05 4.74
CA PHE A 133 -4.47 -39.29 5.99
C PHE A 133 -3.14 -39.45 6.74
N HIS A 134 -2.14 -38.68 6.35
CA HIS A 134 -0.83 -38.62 7.01
C HIS A 134 -0.57 -37.23 7.60
N TRP A 135 0.40 -37.15 8.52
CA TRP A 135 0.80 -35.90 9.15
C TRP A 135 1.35 -34.87 8.13
N LEU A 136 1.96 -35.34 7.03
CA LEU A 136 2.56 -34.48 6.01
C LEU A 136 1.50 -33.65 5.24
N PRO A 137 0.42 -34.23 4.66
CA PRO A 137 -0.70 -33.46 4.11
C PRO A 137 -1.30 -32.45 5.08
N ILE A 138 -1.48 -32.82 6.36
CA ILE A 138 -2.06 -31.93 7.39
C ILE A 138 -1.20 -30.68 7.61
N LEU A 139 0.12 -30.88 7.72
CA LEU A 139 1.07 -29.78 7.90
C LEU A 139 1.12 -28.88 6.66
N LEU A 140 1.17 -29.47 5.46
CA LEU A 140 1.12 -28.75 4.19
C LEU A 140 -0.15 -27.93 4.07
N THR A 141 -1.31 -28.49 4.37
CA THR A 141 -2.59 -27.78 4.30
C THR A 141 -2.65 -26.59 5.23
N SER A 142 -2.14 -26.74 6.46
CA SER A 142 -2.09 -25.63 7.42
C SER A 142 -1.19 -24.49 6.91
N LEU A 143 -0.03 -24.82 6.32
CA LEU A 143 0.87 -23.85 5.71
C LEU A 143 0.23 -23.15 4.50
N PHE A 144 -0.41 -23.91 3.59
CA PHE A 144 -1.08 -23.35 2.43
C PHE A 144 -2.26 -22.46 2.79
N LEU A 145 -3.08 -22.86 3.77
CA LEU A 145 -4.17 -22.04 4.28
C LEU A 145 -3.66 -20.72 4.84
N ALA A 146 -2.54 -20.72 5.56
CA ALA A 146 -1.93 -19.48 6.05
C ALA A 146 -1.47 -18.56 4.90
N ILE A 147 -0.87 -19.12 3.84
CA ILE A 147 -0.45 -18.37 2.65
C ILE A 147 -1.66 -17.78 1.91
N VAL A 148 -2.67 -18.61 1.63
CA VAL A 148 -3.90 -18.17 0.96
C VAL A 148 -4.59 -17.09 1.77
N TYR A 149 -4.77 -17.31 3.08
CA TYR A 149 -5.34 -16.32 3.98
C TYR A 149 -4.58 -14.99 3.92
N TRP A 150 -3.24 -15.03 3.96
CA TRP A 150 -2.41 -13.83 3.89
C TRP A 150 -2.61 -13.07 2.56
N ILE A 151 -2.59 -13.78 1.42
CA ILE A 151 -2.80 -13.19 0.09
C ILE A 151 -4.21 -12.59 -0.02
N SER A 152 -5.24 -13.34 0.34
CA SER A 152 -6.63 -12.86 0.27
C SER A 152 -6.87 -11.69 1.23
N SER A 153 -6.31 -11.72 2.43
CA SER A 153 -6.38 -10.60 3.39
C SER A 153 -5.74 -9.33 2.83
N ARG A 154 -4.57 -9.44 2.19
CA ARG A 154 -3.92 -8.32 1.49
C ARG A 154 -4.80 -7.74 0.38
N ARG A 155 -5.36 -8.60 -0.48
CA ARG A 155 -6.28 -8.19 -1.54
C ARG A 155 -7.50 -7.45 -0.99
N ILE A 156 -8.11 -7.95 0.09
CA ILE A 156 -9.27 -7.32 0.72
C ILE A 156 -8.93 -5.92 1.25
N ILE A 157 -7.74 -5.75 1.85
CA ILE A 157 -7.28 -4.43 2.33
C ILE A 157 -7.16 -3.45 1.16
N ASP A 158 -6.55 -3.87 0.05
CA ASP A 158 -6.37 -3.03 -1.13
C ASP A 158 -7.71 -2.69 -1.81
N MET A 159 -8.64 -3.64 -1.90
CA MET A 159 -10.00 -3.38 -2.40
C MET A 159 -10.74 -2.35 -1.52
N ARG A 160 -10.66 -2.49 -0.19
CA ARG A 160 -11.27 -1.53 0.74
C ARG A 160 -10.65 -0.15 0.62
N HIS A 161 -9.33 -0.09 0.46
CA HIS A 161 -8.61 1.15 0.21
C HIS A 161 -9.06 1.81 -1.09
N ASN A 162 -9.04 1.08 -2.20
CA ASN A 162 -9.46 1.59 -3.51
C ASN A 162 -10.92 2.05 -3.51
N LYS A 163 -11.83 1.34 -2.83
CA LYS A 163 -13.23 1.75 -2.68
C LYS A 163 -13.39 3.03 -1.85
N LYS A 164 -12.56 3.25 -0.83
CA LYS A 164 -12.57 4.50 -0.06
C LYS A 164 -11.98 5.64 -0.88
N LEU A 165 -10.85 5.40 -1.52
CA LEU A 165 -10.15 6.37 -2.34
C LEU A 165 -11.00 6.81 -3.54
N SER A 166 -11.71 5.88 -4.19
CA SER A 166 -12.62 6.20 -5.30
C SER A 166 -13.70 7.19 -4.88
N LYS A 167 -14.31 6.98 -3.70
CA LYS A 167 -15.30 7.92 -3.15
C LYS A 167 -14.72 9.32 -2.97
N ILE A 168 -13.55 9.42 -2.33
CA ILE A 168 -12.87 10.70 -2.09
C ILE A 168 -12.54 11.41 -3.42
N ILE A 169 -12.04 10.68 -4.41
CA ILE A 169 -11.67 11.24 -5.73
C ILE A 169 -12.92 11.69 -6.50
N PHE A 170 -14.00 10.90 -6.49
CA PHE A 170 -15.22 11.25 -7.21
C PHE A 170 -16.01 12.38 -6.53
N GLU A 171 -16.07 12.43 -5.19
CA GLU A 171 -16.66 13.56 -4.45
C GLU A 171 -15.92 14.87 -4.74
N LYS A 172 -14.59 14.83 -4.84
CA LYS A 172 -13.77 15.98 -5.28
C LYS A 172 -14.00 16.34 -6.76
N TYR A 173 -14.36 15.37 -7.61
CA TYR A 173 -14.65 15.63 -9.01
C TYR A 173 -15.96 16.37 -9.22
N GLU A 174 -17.03 15.98 -8.51
CA GLU A 174 -18.36 16.57 -8.67
C GLU A 174 -18.43 18.01 -8.12
N THR A 175 -17.45 18.43 -7.33
CA THR A 175 -17.36 19.78 -6.74
C THR A 175 -16.53 20.77 -7.57
N HIS A 176 -15.98 20.34 -8.71
CA HIS A 176 -15.14 21.14 -9.62
C HIS A 176 -15.68 21.18 -11.05
#